data_AF-M3HJQ7-F1
#
_entry.id   AF-M3HJQ7-F1
#
_cell.length_a   1.000
_cell.length_b   1.000
_cell.length_c   1.000
_cell.angle_alpha   90.00
_cell.angle_beta   90.00
_cell.angle_gamma   90.00
#
_symmetry.space_group_name_H-M   'P 1'
#
loop_
_entity.id
_entity.type
_entity.pdbx_description
1 polymer ?
#
loop_
_entity_poly.entity_id
_entity_poly.type
_entity_poly.pdbx_seq_one_letter_code
_entity_poly.pdbx_strand_id
1 'polypeptide(L)'
;MELIQEALNNIGDKIRLVEFIPYPVLLSRVKGDQFQTLYLNRSFREIVGYKVKEIPTIEDWFVQAYPDENYREKVKLDWLTEVDKVKK
;
A
#
# COMPACT_ATOMS: atom_id res chain seq x y z
N MET A 1 -20.59 -13.74 7.12
CA MET A 1 -19.83 -12.63 7.75
C MET A 1 -18.64 -13.16 8.54
N GLU A 2 -18.80 -14.15 9.44
CA GLU A 2 -17.68 -14.74 10.20
C GLU A 2 -16.65 -15.48 9.34
N LEU A 3 -17.08 -16.27 8.34
CA LEU A 3 -16.17 -17.01 7.44
C LEU A 3 -15.21 -16.11 6.65
N ILE A 4 -15.66 -14.90 6.27
CA ILE A 4 -14.82 -13.92 5.56
C ILE A 4 -13.80 -13.32 6.53
N GLN A 5 -14.23 -13.00 7.76
CA GLN A 5 -13.36 -12.44 8.78
C GLN A 5 -12.28 -13.44 9.19
N GLU A 6 -12.63 -14.72 9.32
CA GLU A 6 -11.71 -15.80 9.65
C GLU A 6 -10.69 -16.06 8.53
N ALA A 7 -11.13 -16.08 7.26
CA ALA A 7 -10.23 -16.13 6.11
C ALA A 7 -9.27 -14.93 6.08
N LEU A 8 -9.71 -13.74 6.50
CA LEU A 8 -8.85 -12.55 6.55
C LEU A 8 -7.89 -12.53 7.74
N ASN A 9 -7.89 -13.51 8.64
CA ASN A 9 -6.96 -13.51 9.77
C ASN A 9 -5.54 -13.98 9.40
N ASN A 10 -5.38 -14.68 8.28
CA ASN A 10 -4.08 -15.07 7.74
C ASN A 10 -3.62 -14.09 6.66
N ILE A 11 -2.35 -13.72 6.70
CA ILE A 11 -1.74 -12.85 5.70
C ILE A 11 -1.70 -13.48 4.31
N GLY A 12 -1.57 -14.81 4.22
CA GLY A 12 -1.61 -15.52 2.95
C GLY A 12 -2.95 -15.36 2.24
N ASP A 13 -4.05 -15.37 2.99
CA ASP A 13 -5.39 -15.22 2.43
C ASP A 13 -5.70 -13.77 2.04
N LYS A 14 -5.20 -12.78 2.81
CA LYS A 14 -5.22 -11.37 2.37
C LYS A 14 -4.50 -11.17 1.04
N ILE A 15 -3.33 -11.78 0.89
CA ILE A 15 -2.54 -11.71 -0.36
C ILE A 15 -3.32 -12.36 -1.52
N ARG A 16 -3.90 -13.54 -1.30
CA ARG A 16 -4.72 -14.22 -2.31
C ARG A 16 -5.90 -13.37 -2.74
N LEU A 17 -6.59 -12.71 -1.81
CA LEU A 17 -7.72 -11.84 -2.12
C LEU A 17 -7.32 -10.67 -3.04
N VAL A 18 -6.24 -9.95 -2.68
CA VAL A 18 -5.82 -8.77 -3.45
C VAL A 18 -5.19 -9.13 -4.79
N GLU A 19 -4.69 -10.35 -4.96
CA GLU A 19 -4.07 -10.81 -6.21
C GLU A 19 -5.05 -10.84 -7.39
N PHE A 20 -6.34 -11.04 -7.14
CA PHE A 20 -7.38 -11.08 -8.18
C PHE A 20 -8.08 -9.74 -8.41
N ILE A 21 -7.74 -8.69 -7.65
CA ILE A 21 -8.32 -7.35 -7.86
C ILE A 21 -7.69 -6.76 -9.13
N PRO A 22 -8.48 -6.33 -10.13
CA PRO A 22 -7.98 -5.82 -11.42
C PRO A 22 -7.46 -4.36 -11.33
N TYR A 23 -7.07 -3.93 -10.14
CA TYR A 23 -6.54 -2.59 -9.86
C TYR A 23 -5.21 -2.73 -9.13
N PRO A 24 -4.26 -1.78 -9.30
CA PRO A 24 -3.04 -1.75 -8.53
C PRO A 24 -3.32 -1.69 -7.02
N VAL A 25 -2.83 -2.69 -6.29
CA VAL A 25 -2.91 -2.73 -4.83
C VAL A 25 -1.53 -2.92 -4.24
N LEU A 26 -1.19 -2.03 -3.31
CA LEU A 26 -0.05 -2.15 -2.40
C LEU A 26 -0.58 -2.55 -1.02
N LEU A 27 -0.10 -3.68 -0.51
CA LEU A 27 -0.36 -4.12 0.85
C LEU A 27 0.84 -3.77 1.72
N SER A 28 0.62 -3.04 2.80
CA SER A 28 1.65 -2.65 3.77
C SER A 28 1.40 -3.25 5.15
N ARG A 29 2.47 -3.44 5.92
CA ARG A 29 2.43 -3.73 7.36
C ARG A 29 3.04 -2.56 8.13
N VAL A 30 2.38 -2.14 9.20
CA VAL A 30 2.95 -1.18 10.15
C VAL A 30 4.03 -1.87 10.99
N LYS A 31 5.24 -1.31 11.03
CA LYS A 31 6.35 -1.73 11.88
C LYS A 31 6.93 -0.51 12.57
N GLY A 32 6.63 -0.35 13.86
CA GLY A 32 6.85 0.93 14.55
C GLY A 32 5.99 2.01 13.90
N ASP A 33 6.60 3.15 13.56
CA ASP A 33 5.92 4.28 12.92
C ASP A 33 6.02 4.26 11.38
N GLN A 34 6.53 3.18 10.79
CA GLN A 34 6.72 3.06 9.34
C GLN A 34 5.78 2.03 8.71
N PHE A 35 5.30 2.33 7.49
CA PHE A 35 4.58 1.37 6.66
C PHE A 35 5.57 0.65 5.75
N GLN A 36 5.76 -0.64 5.98
CA GLN A 36 6.60 -1.49 5.14
C GLN A 36 5.77 -2.15 4.05
N THR A 37 6.24 -2.07 2.81
CA THR A 37 5.61 -2.74 1.67
C THR A 37 5.77 -4.25 1.84
N LEU A 38 4.63 -4.95 1.91
CA LEU A 38 4.58 -6.39 2.09
C LEU A 38 4.31 -7.11 0.77
N TYR A 39 3.40 -6.58 -0.05
CA TYR A 39 2.98 -7.22 -1.28
C TYR A 39 2.48 -6.20 -2.31
N LEU A 40 2.75 -6.48 -3.59
CA LEU A 40 2.23 -5.75 -4.73
C LEU A 40 1.48 -6.75 -5.61
N ASN A 41 0.18 -6.53 -5.83
CA ASN A 41 -0.59 -7.47 -6.62
C ASN A 41 -0.15 -7.50 -8.09
N ARG A 42 -0.70 -8.46 -8.85
CA ARG A 42 -0.40 -8.60 -10.27
C ARG A 42 -0.60 -7.28 -11.04
N SER A 43 -1.77 -6.65 -10.88
CA SER A 43 -2.08 -5.39 -11.58
C SER A 43 -1.12 -4.25 -11.21
N PHE A 44 -0.65 -4.17 -9.96
CA PHE A 44 0.36 -3.18 -9.58
C PHE A 44 1.67 -3.39 -10.34
N ARG A 45 2.14 -4.64 -10.40
CA ARG A 45 3.37 -5.01 -11.12
C ARG A 45 3.26 -4.81 -12.64
N GLU A 46 2.08 -5.00 -13.22
CA GLU A 46 1.84 -4.85 -14.65
C GLU A 46 1.61 -3.39 -15.09
N ILE A 47 0.86 -2.62 -14.30
CA ILE A 47 0.45 -1.24 -14.67
C ILE A 47 1.44 -0.21 -14.13
N VAL A 48 1.86 -0.35 -12.87
CA VAL A 48 2.74 0.63 -12.21
C VAL A 48 4.21 0.24 -12.39
N GLY A 49 4.54 -1.04 -12.31
CA GLY A 49 5.84 -1.58 -12.75
C GLY A 49 6.92 -1.75 -11.66
N TYR A 50 6.68 -1.31 -10.42
CA TYR A 50 7.68 -1.46 -9.34
C TYR A 50 7.62 -2.82 -8.64
N LYS A 51 8.76 -3.22 -8.08
CA LYS A 51 8.93 -4.37 -7.19
C LYS A 51 9.03 -3.91 -5.74
N VAL A 52 8.68 -4.79 -4.80
CA VAL A 52 8.78 -4.52 -3.35
C VAL A 52 10.16 -4.00 -2.94
N LYS A 53 11.23 -4.54 -3.55
CA LYS A 53 12.62 -4.12 -3.27
C LYS A 53 12.97 -2.69 -3.72
N GLU A 54 12.21 -2.12 -4.65
CA GLU A 54 12.42 -0.76 -5.17
C GLU A 54 11.64 0.27 -4.36
N ILE A 55 10.57 -0.18 -3.68
CA ILE A 55 9.70 0.64 -2.82
C ILE A 55 9.45 -0.06 -1.47
N PRO A 56 10.49 -0.32 -0.67
CA PRO A 56 10.36 -1.14 0.54
C PRO A 56 9.54 -0.46 1.65
N THR A 57 9.44 0.87 1.63
CA THR A 57 8.59 1.66 2.54
C THR A 57 7.63 2.56 1.79
N ILE A 58 6.61 3.08 2.49
CA ILE A 58 5.72 4.10 1.92
C ILE A 58 6.49 5.39 1.58
N GLU A 59 7.53 5.71 2.33
CA GLU A 59 8.41 6.84 2.06
C GLU A 59 9.12 6.66 0.71
N ASP A 60 9.69 5.47 0.45
CA ASP A 60 10.32 5.13 -0.83
C ASP A 60 9.31 5.18 -1.98
N TRP A 61 8.07 4.71 -1.75
CA TRP A 61 7.00 4.83 -2.73
C TRP A 61 6.73 6.28 -3.12
N PHE A 62 6.58 7.19 -2.15
CA PHE A 62 6.37 8.61 -2.45
C PHE A 62 7.54 9.25 -3.21
N VAL A 63 8.78 8.83 -2.93
CA VAL A 63 9.97 9.30 -3.66
C VAL A 63 9.90 8.89 -5.13
N GLN A 64 9.54 7.63 -5.40
CA GLN A 64 9.46 7.10 -6.76
C GLN A 64 8.25 7.65 -7.54
N ALA A 65 7.09 7.74 -6.89
CA ALA A 65 5.85 8.17 -7.52
C ALA A 65 5.80 9.68 -7.78
N TYR A 66 6.46 10.49 -6.94
CA TYR A 66 6.46 11.95 -7.02
C TYR A 66 7.89 12.50 -6.90
N PRO A 67 8.69 12.50 -7.99
CA PRO A 67 10.09 12.90 -7.94
C PRO A 67 10.32 14.37 -7.54
N ASP A 68 9.40 15.27 -7.88
CA ASP A 68 9.44 16.66 -7.42
C ASP A 68 9.12 16.75 -5.92
N GLU A 69 10.03 17.34 -5.15
CA GLU A 69 9.95 17.41 -3.69
C GLU A 69 8.77 18.23 -3.20
N ASN A 70 8.57 19.43 -3.74
CA ASN A 70 7.49 20.33 -3.33
C ASN A 70 6.12 19.69 -3.61
N TYR A 71 5.98 19.04 -4.78
CA TYR A 71 4.76 18.34 -5.13
C TYR A 71 4.52 17.11 -4.26
N ARG A 72 5.57 16.35 -3.96
CA ARG A 72 5.49 15.18 -3.07
C ARG A 72 5.03 15.55 -1.68
N GLU A 73 5.57 16.63 -1.11
CA GLU A 73 5.17 17.13 0.21
C GLU A 73 3.69 17.50 0.24
N LYS A 74 3.22 18.20 -0.80
CA LYS A 74 1.79 18.52 -0.95
C LYS A 74 0.92 17.26 -0.97
N VAL A 75 1.26 16.29 -1.83
CA VAL A 75 0.49 15.04 -1.95
C VAL A 75 0.50 14.24 -0.63
N LYS A 76 1.64 14.20 0.07
CA LYS A 76 1.74 13.54 1.39
C LYS A 76 0.82 14.21 2.41
N LEU A 77 0.80 15.54 2.47
CA LEU A 77 -0.03 16.27 3.42
C LEU A 77 -1.53 16.04 3.16
N ASP A 78 -1.93 16.09 1.89
CA ASP A 78 -3.31 15.81 1.46
C ASP A 78 -3.72 14.38 1.87
N TRP A 79 -2.86 13.39 1.59
CA TRP A 79 -3.11 12.00 1.95
C TRP A 79 -3.21 11.78 3.47
N LEU A 80 -2.27 12.32 4.24
CA LEU A 80 -2.28 12.21 5.71
C LEU A 80 -3.53 12.84 6.32
N THR A 81 -3.97 13.98 5.77
CA THR A 81 -5.19 14.67 6.20
C THR A 81 -6.42 13.78 5.98
N GLU A 82 -6.54 13.10 4.84
CA GLU A 82 -7.66 12.19 4.59
C GLU A 82 -7.61 10.93 5.45
N VAL A 83 -6.41 10.35 5.67
CA VAL A 83 -6.24 9.18 6.55
C VAL A 83 -6.65 9.49 7.98
N ASP A 84 -6.25 10.64 8.52
CA ASP A 84 -6.59 11.02 9.90
C ASP A 84 -8.09 11.23 10.11
N LYS A 85 -8.85 11.64 9.08
CA LYS A 85 -10.33 11.73 9.18
C LYS A 85 -11.00 10.38 9.40
N VAL A 86 -10.38 9.31 8.92
CA VAL A 86 -10.94 7.94 8.94
C VAL A 86 -10.48 7.14 10.17
N LYS A 87 -9.45 7.59 10.89
CA LYS A 87 -9.07 7.04 12.20
C LYS A 87 -10.13 7.40 13.26
N LYS A 88 -11.20 6.62 13.34
CA LYS A 88 -12.17 6.59 14.45
C LYS A 88 -12.27 5.20 15.02
#